data_AF-A0A453A125-F1
#
_entry.id   AF-A0A453A125-F1
#
_cell.length_a   1.000
_cell.length_b   1.000
_cell.length_c   1.000
_cell.angle_alpha   90.00
_cell.angle_beta   90.00
_cell.angle_gamma   90.00
#
_symmetry.space_group_name_H-M   'P 1'
#
loop_
_entity.id
_entity.type
_entity.pdbx_description
1 polymer ?
#
loop_
_entity_poly.entity_id
_entity_poly.type
_entity_poly.pdbx_seq_one_letter_code
_entity_poly.pdbx_strand_id
1 'polypeptide(L)'
;MLDGMFSFVLLDTRDKSFIAARDAIGICPLYMGWGLDGSVWFSSEMKALSDDCERFISFPPGHLYSSKAGGLRRWYNPPWFSESIPSTPYDPVLIRESFEKAVIKRLMTDVPFGVLLSGGLDSSLVASVVSRHLAEAKVARQWGNQLHTFCIGLKGSPDLKAAKEVADYLGTVHHELHFTVQEGIDALEEVIYHIETYDVTTIRASTPMFLMSRKIKSLGVKMVLSGEGSDEIFGGYLYFHKAPNKKELHEETCRKIKALHLYDCLRANKATSAWGLEARVPFLDKSFINVAMDLDPECKMIRRDLGRIEKWVLRNAFDDEEKPYLPKHILYRQKEQFSDGVGYSWIDGLKDHANAHVSDSMMTNASFVYPDNTPTTKEAYYYRTVFEKFYPKVQKPQRAFNLVVIFRR
;
A
#
# COMPACT_ATOMS: atom_id res chain seq x y z
N MET A 1 18.90 13.78 -7.57
CA MET A 1 17.76 12.91 -7.97
C MET A 1 16.65 13.08 -6.93
N LEU A 2 15.40 13.22 -7.35
CA LEU A 2 14.27 13.60 -6.46
C LEU A 2 14.03 12.58 -5.35
N ASP A 3 13.77 13.05 -4.12
CA ASP A 3 13.51 12.23 -2.94
C ASP A 3 12.09 12.45 -2.42
N GLY A 4 11.16 11.60 -2.85
CA GLY A 4 9.75 11.68 -2.52
C GLY A 4 8.92 10.76 -3.41
N MET A 5 7.60 10.82 -3.22
CA MET A 5 6.60 10.21 -4.10
C MET A 5 6.13 11.24 -5.12
N PHE A 6 6.03 10.85 -6.39
CA PHE A 6 5.67 11.75 -7.48
C PHE A 6 5.28 10.99 -8.74
N SER A 7 4.39 11.59 -9.50
CA SER A 7 4.24 11.39 -10.93
C SER A 7 4.09 12.76 -11.58
N PHE A 8 4.83 13.02 -12.66
CA PHE A 8 4.75 14.31 -13.35
C PHE A 8 4.96 14.17 -14.85
N VAL A 9 4.46 15.18 -15.57
CA VAL A 9 4.79 15.45 -16.98
C VAL A 9 5.30 16.88 -17.06
N LEU A 10 6.44 17.08 -17.71
CA LEU A 10 7.08 18.37 -17.90
C LEU A 10 7.19 18.63 -19.40
N LEU A 11 6.61 19.72 -19.87
CA LEU A 11 6.69 20.21 -21.25
C LEU A 11 7.75 21.30 -21.36
N ASP A 12 8.71 21.12 -22.26
CA ASP A 12 9.63 22.17 -22.67
C ASP A 12 9.06 22.89 -23.90
N THR A 13 8.59 24.11 -23.71
CA THR A 13 7.95 24.90 -24.79
C THR A 13 8.95 25.42 -25.81
N ARG A 14 10.26 25.39 -25.53
CA ARG A 14 11.30 25.89 -26.44
C ARG A 14 11.50 24.97 -27.63
N ASP A 15 11.37 23.67 -27.42
CA ASP A 15 11.56 22.64 -28.45
C ASP A 15 10.37 21.68 -28.59
N LYS A 16 9.28 21.94 -27.85
CA LYS A 16 8.04 21.14 -27.81
C LYS A 16 8.25 19.70 -27.35
N SER A 17 9.39 19.39 -26.72
CA SER A 17 9.62 18.08 -26.12
C SER A 17 9.01 17.99 -24.73
N PHE A 18 8.73 16.78 -24.27
CA PHE A 18 8.21 16.53 -22.94
C PHE A 18 8.87 15.32 -22.29
N ILE A 19 8.88 15.33 -20.96
CA ILE A 19 9.36 14.24 -20.13
C ILE A 19 8.26 13.86 -19.15
N ALA A 20 8.01 12.57 -18.99
CA ALA A 20 7.18 12.04 -17.90
C ALA A 20 8.05 11.21 -16.96
N ALA A 21 7.78 11.23 -15.67
CA ALA A 21 8.50 10.39 -14.71
C ALA A 21 7.59 9.94 -13.57
N ARG A 22 7.91 8.77 -13.03
CA ARG A 22 7.26 8.18 -11.85
C ARG A 22 8.30 7.88 -10.78
N ASP A 23 7.91 8.01 -9.52
CA ASP A 23 8.76 7.75 -8.36
C ASP A 23 9.32 6.33 -8.32
N ALA A 24 10.31 6.13 -7.47
CA ALA A 24 11.14 4.93 -7.38
C ALA A 24 10.36 3.62 -7.24
N ILE A 25 9.28 3.63 -6.45
CA ILE A 25 8.52 2.42 -6.07
C ILE A 25 7.15 2.39 -6.76
N GLY A 26 6.67 3.53 -7.24
CA GLY A 26 5.35 3.67 -7.86
C GLY A 26 4.28 3.98 -6.84
N ILE A 27 4.64 4.73 -5.78
CA ILE A 27 3.73 5.19 -4.72
C ILE A 27 2.63 6.05 -5.34
N CYS A 28 3.00 7.00 -6.20
CA CYS A 28 2.04 7.75 -6.99
C CYS A 28 1.72 6.97 -8.28
N PRO A 29 0.44 6.83 -8.65
CA PRO A 29 0.08 6.19 -9.91
C PRO A 29 0.36 7.13 -11.10
N LEU A 30 0.69 6.50 -12.22
CA LEU A 30 0.81 7.14 -13.52
C LEU A 30 0.56 6.07 -14.58
N TYR A 31 -0.20 6.44 -15.59
CA TYR A 31 -0.52 5.64 -16.76
C TYR A 31 -0.07 6.40 -18.01
N MET A 32 0.26 5.64 -19.05
CA MET A 32 0.66 6.14 -20.35
C MET A 32 -0.20 5.48 -21.42
N GLY A 33 -0.81 6.28 -22.29
CA GLY A 33 -1.72 5.83 -23.35
C GLY A 33 -1.31 6.33 -24.74
N TRP A 34 -1.89 5.71 -25.77
CA TRP A 34 -1.71 6.09 -27.17
C TRP A 34 -3.07 6.20 -27.87
N GLY A 35 -3.34 7.37 -28.46
CA GLY A 35 -4.52 7.61 -29.28
C GLY A 35 -4.36 7.11 -30.72
N LEU A 36 -5.46 7.03 -31.46
CA LEU A 36 -5.48 6.60 -32.87
C LEU A 36 -4.66 7.51 -33.81
N ASP A 37 -4.54 8.79 -33.46
CA ASP A 37 -3.74 9.79 -34.17
C ASP A 37 -2.24 9.71 -33.84
N GLY A 38 -1.82 8.77 -33.00
CA GLY A 38 -0.44 8.60 -32.54
C GLY A 38 -0.06 9.52 -31.37
N SER A 39 -0.99 10.29 -30.82
CA SER A 39 -0.77 11.10 -29.63
C SER A 39 -0.42 10.25 -28.41
N VAL A 40 0.42 10.79 -27.53
CA VAL A 40 0.82 10.14 -26.27
C VAL A 40 0.13 10.84 -25.10
N TRP A 41 -0.56 10.05 -24.29
CA TRP A 41 -1.35 10.52 -23.16
C TRP A 41 -0.72 10.08 -21.85
N PHE A 42 -0.90 10.90 -20.81
CA PHE A 42 -0.53 10.54 -19.45
C PHE A 42 -1.66 10.92 -18.51
N SER A 43 -1.94 10.06 -17.54
CA SER A 43 -2.93 10.32 -16.50
C SER A 43 -2.53 9.64 -15.20
N SER A 44 -2.90 10.22 -14.06
CA SER A 44 -2.77 9.56 -12.75
C SER A 44 -3.59 8.28 -12.67
N GLU A 45 -4.69 8.20 -13.39
CA GLU A 45 -5.68 7.11 -13.31
C GLU A 45 -6.09 6.65 -14.72
N MET A 46 -6.26 5.33 -14.90
CA MET A 46 -6.55 4.74 -16.21
C MET A 46 -7.95 5.11 -16.72
N LYS A 47 -8.89 5.45 -15.83
CA LYS A 47 -10.24 5.91 -16.17
C LYS A 47 -10.29 7.15 -17.07
N ALA A 48 -9.24 7.97 -17.07
CA ALA A 48 -9.12 9.12 -17.97
C ALA A 48 -8.50 8.77 -19.34
N LEU A 49 -8.04 7.53 -19.51
CA LEU A 49 -7.44 7.02 -20.76
C LEU A 49 -8.30 5.94 -21.41
N SER A 50 -9.16 5.26 -20.66
CA SER A 50 -9.85 4.05 -21.10
C SER A 50 -10.74 4.24 -22.31
N ASP A 51 -11.30 5.43 -22.49
CA ASP A 51 -12.24 5.71 -23.58
C ASP A 51 -11.52 6.21 -24.84
N ASP A 52 -10.45 6.98 -24.69
CA ASP A 52 -9.78 7.70 -25.80
C ASP A 52 -8.47 7.04 -26.28
N CYS A 53 -7.87 6.15 -25.50
CA CYS A 53 -6.65 5.44 -25.88
C CYS A 53 -6.94 4.02 -26.38
N GLU A 54 -6.38 3.65 -27.53
CA GLU A 54 -6.44 2.28 -28.07
C GLU A 54 -5.59 1.31 -27.24
N ARG A 55 -4.53 1.84 -26.65
CA ARG A 55 -3.64 1.10 -25.77
C ARG A 55 -3.19 2.01 -24.64
N PHE A 56 -3.14 1.47 -23.43
CA PHE A 56 -2.48 2.13 -22.32
C PHE A 56 -1.79 1.10 -21.42
N ILE A 57 -0.85 1.59 -20.63
CA ILE A 57 -0.07 0.82 -19.67
C ILE A 57 0.05 1.60 -18.36
N SER A 58 0.21 0.91 -17.24
CA SER A 58 0.78 1.55 -16.05
C SER A 58 2.21 1.98 -16.39
N PHE A 59 2.51 3.26 -16.21
CA PHE A 59 3.84 3.80 -16.41
C PHE A 59 4.78 3.16 -15.38
N PRO A 60 5.89 2.54 -15.79
CA PRO A 60 6.68 1.72 -14.88
C PRO A 60 7.34 2.55 -13.77
N PRO A 61 7.33 2.10 -12.50
CA PRO A 61 8.02 2.77 -11.40
C PRO A 61 9.51 2.98 -11.64
N GLY A 62 10.06 4.08 -11.16
CA GLY A 62 11.49 4.38 -11.27
C GLY A 62 11.96 4.62 -12.71
N HIS A 63 11.05 4.96 -13.62
CA HIS A 63 11.34 5.28 -15.01
C HIS A 63 11.05 6.74 -15.36
N LEU A 64 11.65 7.18 -16.46
CA LEU A 64 11.36 8.40 -17.19
C LEU A 64 11.02 8.05 -18.63
N TYR A 65 10.13 8.82 -19.25
CA TYR A 65 9.87 8.83 -20.68
C TYR A 65 10.37 10.15 -21.25
N SER A 66 11.01 10.13 -22.41
CA SER A 66 11.39 11.35 -23.13
C SER A 66 10.84 11.31 -24.56
N SER A 67 10.11 12.34 -24.97
CA SER A 67 9.67 12.45 -26.35
C SER A 67 10.82 12.73 -27.33
N LYS A 68 11.93 13.31 -26.84
CA LYS A 68 13.13 13.62 -27.61
C LYS A 68 13.96 12.38 -27.91
N ALA A 69 14.21 11.54 -26.89
CA ALA A 69 15.00 10.33 -27.04
C ALA A 69 14.17 9.14 -27.54
N GLY A 70 12.85 9.21 -27.39
CA GLY A 70 11.93 8.12 -27.71
C GLY A 70 12.05 6.98 -26.69
N GLY A 71 11.08 6.87 -25.79
CA GLY A 71 10.89 5.68 -24.97
C GLY A 71 11.19 5.83 -23.48
N LEU A 72 11.09 4.69 -22.78
CA LEU A 72 11.20 4.57 -21.34
C LEU A 72 12.64 4.22 -20.94
N ARG A 73 13.21 4.99 -20.01
CA ARG A 73 14.50 4.71 -19.40
C ARG A 73 14.36 4.64 -17.89
N ARG A 74 14.97 3.64 -17.30
CA ARG A 74 15.00 3.51 -15.85
C ARG A 74 16.04 4.41 -15.20
N TRP A 75 15.64 5.13 -14.15
CA TRP A 75 16.53 6.00 -13.37
C TRP A 75 16.84 5.46 -11.97
N TYR A 76 15.99 4.58 -11.42
CA TYR A 76 16.18 4.02 -10.07
C TYR A 76 16.63 2.57 -10.11
N ASN A 77 17.88 2.28 -9.75
CA ASN A 77 18.47 0.94 -9.74
C ASN A 77 19.28 0.68 -8.45
N PRO A 78 18.63 0.52 -7.29
CA PRO A 78 19.31 0.22 -6.04
C PRO A 78 19.83 -1.24 -6.02
N PRO A 79 20.80 -1.59 -5.16
CA PRO A 79 21.40 -2.94 -5.10
C PRO A 79 20.38 -4.08 -4.93
N TRP A 80 19.37 -3.88 -4.06
CA TRP A 80 18.31 -4.87 -3.85
C TRP A 80 17.48 -5.15 -5.12
N PHE A 81 17.49 -4.25 -6.11
CA PHE A 81 16.75 -4.50 -7.33
C PHE A 81 17.37 -5.63 -8.18
N SER A 82 18.70 -5.78 -8.14
CA SER A 82 19.38 -6.92 -8.77
C SER A 82 19.21 -8.23 -8.01
N GLU A 83 18.49 -8.22 -6.88
CA GLU A 83 18.27 -9.41 -6.02
C GLU A 83 19.59 -10.02 -5.51
N SER A 84 20.66 -9.22 -5.49
CA SER A 84 21.93 -9.60 -4.90
C SER A 84 21.77 -9.74 -3.39
N ILE A 85 22.02 -10.95 -2.86
CA ILE A 85 21.89 -11.22 -1.43
C ILE A 85 22.93 -10.41 -0.66
N PRO A 86 22.51 -9.48 0.22
CA PRO A 86 23.44 -8.66 0.97
C PRO A 86 23.90 -9.40 2.24
N SER A 87 24.91 -8.84 2.92
CA SER A 87 25.53 -9.43 4.11
C SER A 87 25.77 -8.42 5.23
N THR A 88 25.13 -7.25 5.19
CA THR A 88 25.33 -6.21 6.22
C THR A 88 24.76 -6.69 7.56
N PRO A 89 25.54 -6.62 8.66
CA PRO A 89 25.05 -7.00 9.98
C PRO A 89 23.84 -6.17 10.42
N TYR A 90 22.98 -6.79 11.24
CA TYR A 90 21.83 -6.10 11.83
C TYR A 90 22.29 -5.09 12.90
N ASP A 91 21.90 -3.82 12.71
CA ASP A 91 22.05 -2.74 13.69
C ASP A 91 20.64 -2.16 14.04
N PRO A 92 20.13 -2.39 15.26
CA PRO A 92 18.83 -1.88 15.68
C PRO A 92 18.76 -0.34 15.67
N VAL A 93 19.86 0.34 16.01
CA VAL A 93 19.90 1.80 16.07
C VAL A 93 19.78 2.39 14.67
N LEU A 94 20.52 1.83 13.71
CA LEU A 94 20.45 2.26 12.32
C LEU A 94 19.04 2.07 11.72
N ILE A 95 18.39 0.93 12.01
CA ILE A 95 17.01 0.68 11.56
C ILE A 95 16.04 1.70 12.15
N ARG A 96 16.11 1.92 13.46
CA ARG A 96 15.26 2.89 14.16
C ARG A 96 15.46 4.31 13.62
N GLU A 97 16.69 4.80 13.62
CA GLU A 97 16.98 6.18 13.19
C GLU A 97 16.66 6.43 11.72
N SER A 98 16.92 5.45 10.84
CA SER A 98 16.59 5.59 9.42
C SER A 98 15.08 5.63 9.19
N PHE A 99 14.30 4.85 9.96
CA PHE A 99 12.85 4.93 9.93
C PHE A 99 12.34 6.25 10.49
N GLU A 100 12.89 6.73 11.61
CA GLU A 100 12.51 8.03 12.18
C GLU A 100 12.75 9.17 11.20
N LYS A 101 13.93 9.20 10.56
CA LYS A 101 14.24 10.16 9.50
C LYS A 101 13.24 10.08 8.35
N ALA A 102 12.81 8.87 7.96
CA ALA A 102 11.81 8.67 6.92
C ALA A 102 10.42 9.22 7.31
N VAL A 103 10.00 9.06 8.57
CA VAL A 103 8.75 9.60 9.11
C VAL A 103 8.83 11.13 9.22
N ILE A 104 9.87 11.67 9.85
CA ILE A 104 10.06 13.12 10.07
C ILE A 104 10.05 13.88 8.74
N LYS A 105 10.75 13.37 7.71
CA LYS A 105 10.75 13.96 6.36
C LYS A 105 9.34 14.09 5.76
N ARG A 106 8.43 13.18 6.12
CA ARG A 106 7.03 13.15 5.65
C ARG A 106 6.09 13.98 6.50
N LEU A 107 6.56 14.66 7.54
CA LEU A 107 5.80 15.68 8.29
C LEU A 107 5.76 17.05 7.59
N MET A 108 6.40 17.18 6.41
CA MET A 108 6.38 18.40 5.59
C MET A 108 4.97 18.71 5.07
N THR A 109 4.21 19.54 5.78
CA THR A 109 2.85 19.95 5.37
C THR A 109 2.50 21.31 5.98
N ASP A 110 1.66 22.08 5.28
CA ASP A 110 1.03 23.31 5.78
C ASP A 110 -0.49 23.12 6.03
N VAL A 111 -1.00 21.89 5.88
CA VAL A 111 -2.41 21.53 6.05
C VAL A 111 -2.61 20.46 7.13
N PRO A 112 -3.83 20.34 7.72
CA PRO A 112 -4.12 19.33 8.73
C PRO A 112 -3.85 17.92 8.22
N PHE A 113 -3.25 17.11 9.09
CA PHE A 113 -2.88 15.73 8.81
C PHE A 113 -3.19 14.80 9.98
N GLY A 114 -3.12 13.50 9.75
CA GLY A 114 -3.17 12.50 10.82
C GLY A 114 -2.44 11.21 10.46
N VAL A 115 -2.69 10.15 11.22
CA VAL A 115 -2.11 8.82 10.99
C VAL A 115 -3.21 7.76 10.93
N LEU A 116 -3.14 6.86 9.95
CA LEU A 116 -3.97 5.66 9.92
C LEU A 116 -3.42 4.68 10.95
N LEU A 117 -4.23 4.31 11.94
CA LEU A 117 -3.84 3.48 13.09
C LEU A 117 -4.74 2.25 13.18
N SER A 118 -4.20 1.08 12.85
CA SER A 118 -4.91 -0.20 12.94
C SER A 118 -4.62 -0.98 14.23
N GLY A 119 -3.69 -0.48 15.07
CA GLY A 119 -3.19 -1.21 16.24
C GLY A 119 -2.27 -2.40 15.89
N GLY A 120 -1.95 -2.59 14.61
CA GLY A 120 -0.85 -3.45 14.18
C GLY A 120 0.51 -2.77 14.34
N LEU A 121 1.60 -3.55 14.31
CA LEU A 121 2.97 -3.05 14.50
C LEU A 121 3.26 -1.80 13.65
N ASP A 122 2.99 -1.87 12.36
CA ASP A 122 3.54 -0.94 11.37
C ASP A 122 2.92 0.46 11.50
N SER A 123 1.59 0.53 11.55
CA SER A 123 0.85 1.77 11.75
C SER A 123 1.11 2.37 13.14
N SER A 124 1.28 1.51 14.15
CA SER A 124 1.57 1.94 15.53
C SER A 124 2.97 2.54 15.65
N LEU A 125 3.98 1.99 14.96
CA LEU A 125 5.32 2.59 14.90
C LEU A 125 5.32 3.94 14.20
N VAL A 126 4.58 4.08 13.08
CA VAL A 126 4.39 5.39 12.43
C VAL A 126 3.77 6.38 13.42
N ALA A 127 2.66 6.02 14.07
CA ALA A 127 1.99 6.91 15.03
C ALA A 127 2.89 7.29 16.21
N SER A 128 3.66 6.34 16.73
CA SER A 128 4.59 6.57 17.86
C SER A 128 5.69 7.54 17.49
N VAL A 129 6.37 7.34 16.36
CA VAL A 129 7.41 8.25 15.88
C VAL A 129 6.84 9.64 15.60
N VAL A 130 5.68 9.72 14.95
CA VAL A 130 5.01 11.02 14.73
C VAL A 130 4.73 11.71 16.06
N SER A 131 4.19 10.99 17.05
CA SER A 131 3.86 11.56 18.36
C SER A 131 5.08 12.12 19.09
N ARG A 132 6.24 11.47 18.97
CA ARG A 132 7.51 11.95 19.57
C ARG A 132 8.03 13.22 18.94
N HIS A 133 7.92 13.35 17.62
CA HIS A 133 8.51 14.47 16.87
C HIS A 133 7.51 15.56 16.51
N LEU A 134 6.22 15.40 16.84
CA LEU A 134 5.19 16.37 16.48
C LEU A 134 5.49 17.77 17.02
N ALA A 135 5.95 17.86 18.27
CA ALA A 135 6.28 19.13 18.92
C ALA A 135 7.35 19.95 18.19
N GLU A 136 8.25 19.28 17.46
CA GLU A 136 9.33 19.89 16.70
C GLU A 136 8.90 20.28 15.27
N ALA A 137 7.80 19.68 14.77
CA ALA A 137 7.34 19.88 13.41
C ALA A 137 6.66 21.26 13.24
N LYS A 138 6.93 21.91 12.09
CA LYS A 138 6.34 23.22 11.73
C LYS A 138 4.82 23.23 11.84
N VAL A 139 4.18 22.13 11.45
CA VAL A 139 2.73 21.95 11.45
C VAL A 139 2.12 22.02 12.86
N ALA A 140 2.83 21.58 13.91
CA ALA A 140 2.31 21.62 15.27
C ALA A 140 2.14 23.03 15.80
N ARG A 141 2.97 23.98 15.32
CA ARG A 141 2.84 25.41 15.65
C ARG A 141 1.61 26.05 15.00
N GLN A 142 1.12 25.49 13.90
CA GLN A 142 -0.01 26.03 13.13
C GLN A 142 -1.35 25.37 13.49
N TRP A 143 -1.33 24.06 13.73
CA TRP A 143 -2.54 23.24 13.85
C TRP A 143 -2.70 22.55 15.21
N GLY A 144 -1.82 22.83 16.17
CA GLY A 144 -1.82 22.21 17.49
C GLY A 144 -0.88 21.01 17.57
N ASN A 145 -0.54 20.63 18.81
CA ASN A 145 0.48 19.62 19.09
C ASN A 145 -0.11 18.24 19.43
N GLN A 146 -1.38 18.00 19.12
CA GLN A 146 -2.02 16.73 19.39
C GLN A 146 -2.25 15.98 18.08
N LEU A 147 -1.76 14.74 18.01
CA LEU A 147 -1.89 13.92 16.81
C LEU A 147 -3.31 13.35 16.70
N HIS A 148 -3.91 13.45 15.52
CA HIS A 148 -5.16 12.76 15.20
C HIS A 148 -4.86 11.39 14.57
N THR A 149 -5.46 10.33 15.11
CA THR A 149 -5.33 8.96 14.60
C THR A 149 -6.68 8.41 14.16
N PHE A 150 -6.70 7.63 13.08
CA PHE A 150 -7.93 7.13 12.47
C PHE A 150 -7.89 5.62 12.32
N CYS A 151 -8.93 4.95 12.79
CA CYS A 151 -9.15 3.52 12.57
C CYS A 151 -10.54 3.30 11.97
N ILE A 152 -10.69 2.31 11.09
CA ILE A 152 -12.01 1.89 10.61
C ILE A 152 -12.20 0.39 10.81
N GLY A 153 -13.41 -0.01 11.18
CA GLY A 153 -13.76 -1.42 11.33
C GLY A 153 -15.27 -1.60 11.49
N LEU A 154 -15.71 -2.86 11.40
CA LEU A 154 -17.02 -3.24 11.89
C LEU A 154 -17.04 -3.10 13.42
N LYS A 155 -18.21 -2.81 13.99
CA LYS A 155 -18.34 -2.62 15.44
C LYS A 155 -17.80 -3.83 16.21
N GLY A 156 -16.84 -3.58 17.11
CA GLY A 156 -16.19 -4.62 17.91
C GLY A 156 -15.05 -5.38 17.22
N SER A 157 -14.56 -4.91 16.07
CA SER A 157 -13.47 -5.57 15.38
C SER A 157 -12.15 -5.56 16.19
N PRO A 158 -11.26 -6.55 15.97
CA PRO A 158 -9.97 -6.61 16.64
C PRO A 158 -9.09 -5.37 16.40
N ASP A 159 -9.14 -4.78 15.21
CA ASP A 159 -8.35 -3.59 14.89
C ASP A 159 -8.80 -2.36 15.68
N LEU A 160 -10.12 -2.15 15.85
CA LEU A 160 -10.62 -1.01 16.64
C LEU A 160 -10.14 -1.09 18.09
N LYS A 161 -10.21 -2.28 18.70
CA LYS A 161 -9.74 -2.49 20.08
C LYS A 161 -8.25 -2.19 20.23
N ALA A 162 -7.42 -2.69 19.31
CA ALA A 162 -5.98 -2.50 19.37
C ALA A 162 -5.55 -1.08 19.01
N ALA A 163 -6.21 -0.46 18.03
CA ALA A 163 -5.95 0.92 17.65
C ALA A 163 -6.27 1.86 18.82
N LYS A 164 -7.39 1.62 19.52
CA LYS A 164 -7.74 2.35 20.72
C LYS A 164 -6.67 2.22 21.81
N GLU A 165 -6.19 1.01 22.07
CA GLU A 165 -5.14 0.79 23.07
C GLU A 165 -3.84 1.56 22.74
N VAL A 166 -3.41 1.54 21.48
CA VAL A 166 -2.24 2.30 21.04
C VAL A 166 -2.50 3.80 21.13
N ALA A 167 -3.69 4.26 20.76
CA ALA A 167 -4.06 5.66 20.83
C ALA A 167 -4.09 6.19 22.27
N ASP A 168 -4.61 5.40 23.21
CA ASP A 168 -4.64 5.71 24.65
C ASP A 168 -3.21 5.77 25.21
N TYR A 169 -2.33 4.84 24.80
CA TYR A 169 -0.92 4.85 25.18
C TYR A 169 -0.16 6.08 24.64
N LEU A 170 -0.42 6.47 23.40
CA LEU A 170 0.26 7.60 22.75
C LEU A 170 -0.38 8.97 23.06
N GLY A 171 -1.55 9.00 23.72
CA GLY A 171 -2.28 10.25 24.03
C GLY A 171 -2.85 10.98 22.80
N THR A 172 -3.18 10.24 21.74
CA THR A 172 -3.67 10.83 20.47
C THR A 172 -5.17 11.14 20.52
N VAL A 173 -5.64 12.09 19.70
CA VAL A 173 -7.07 12.26 19.42
C VAL A 173 -7.51 11.13 18.50
N HIS A 174 -8.06 10.06 19.08
CA HIS A 174 -8.47 8.88 18.33
C HIS A 174 -9.86 9.02 17.73
N HIS A 175 -9.96 8.72 16.44
CA HIS A 175 -11.21 8.66 15.69
C HIS A 175 -11.48 7.20 15.32
N GLU A 176 -12.33 6.57 16.12
CA GLU A 176 -12.86 5.24 15.82
C GLU A 176 -14.03 5.38 14.84
N LEU A 177 -13.85 4.90 13.62
CA LEU A 177 -14.84 5.00 12.55
C LEU A 177 -15.47 3.63 12.31
N HIS A 178 -16.79 3.59 12.20
CA HIS A 178 -17.50 2.34 11.90
C HIS A 178 -18.03 2.31 10.47
N PHE A 179 -18.18 1.12 9.92
CA PHE A 179 -19.03 0.88 8.76
C PHE A 179 -19.84 -0.39 9.00
N THR A 180 -20.89 -0.58 8.22
CA THR A 180 -21.67 -1.81 8.17
C THR A 180 -21.26 -2.63 6.95
N VAL A 181 -21.52 -3.94 6.99
CA VAL A 181 -21.29 -4.82 5.83
C VAL A 181 -22.06 -4.31 4.61
N GLN A 182 -23.29 -3.83 4.80
CA GLN A 182 -24.10 -3.27 3.71
C GLN A 182 -23.47 -2.00 3.11
N GLU A 183 -23.03 -1.04 3.94
CA GLU A 183 -22.31 0.15 3.44
C GLU A 183 -21.04 -0.22 2.67
N GLY A 184 -20.36 -1.31 3.08
CA GLY A 184 -19.21 -1.85 2.34
C GLY A 184 -19.61 -2.44 0.98
N ILE A 185 -20.68 -3.24 0.94
CA ILE A 185 -21.20 -3.84 -0.30
C ILE A 185 -21.67 -2.76 -1.27
N ASP A 186 -22.43 -1.78 -0.79
CA ASP A 186 -22.96 -0.67 -1.59
C ASP A 186 -21.84 0.17 -2.22
N ALA A 187 -20.66 0.23 -1.58
CA ALA A 187 -19.51 0.96 -2.08
C ALA A 187 -18.66 0.19 -3.11
N LEU A 188 -18.92 -1.11 -3.35
CA LEU A 188 -18.02 -1.96 -4.16
C LEU A 188 -17.85 -1.44 -5.59
N GLU A 189 -18.91 -0.96 -6.24
CA GLU A 189 -18.80 -0.44 -7.62
C GLU A 189 -17.92 0.81 -7.67
N GLU A 190 -18.14 1.77 -6.75
CA GLU A 190 -17.30 2.98 -6.65
C GLU A 190 -15.85 2.64 -6.31
N VAL A 191 -15.63 1.68 -5.41
CA VAL A 191 -14.28 1.21 -5.07
C VAL A 191 -13.60 0.62 -6.30
N ILE A 192 -14.25 -0.28 -7.04
CA ILE A 192 -13.65 -0.88 -8.25
C ILE A 192 -13.36 0.18 -9.32
N TYR A 193 -14.28 1.13 -9.50
CA TYR A 193 -14.06 2.29 -10.36
C TYR A 193 -12.83 3.10 -9.93
N HIS A 194 -12.70 3.46 -8.65
CA HIS A 194 -11.59 4.27 -8.18
C HIS A 194 -10.25 3.52 -8.19
N ILE A 195 -10.21 2.27 -7.70
CA ILE A 195 -8.95 1.51 -7.56
C ILE A 195 -8.45 0.97 -8.90
N GLU A 196 -9.36 0.72 -9.85
CA GLU A 196 -9.01 0.28 -11.21
C GLU A 196 -8.38 -1.12 -11.23
N THR A 197 -8.95 -2.05 -10.44
CA THR A 197 -8.54 -3.45 -10.38
C THR A 197 -9.73 -4.37 -10.08
N TYR A 198 -9.57 -5.65 -10.39
CA TYR A 198 -10.50 -6.73 -10.03
C TYR A 198 -9.86 -7.73 -9.05
N ASP A 199 -8.67 -7.43 -8.51
CA ASP A 199 -8.00 -8.29 -7.52
C ASP A 199 -8.79 -8.35 -6.21
N VAL A 200 -9.13 -9.57 -5.79
CA VAL A 200 -9.97 -9.83 -4.62
C VAL A 200 -9.37 -9.26 -3.33
N THR A 201 -8.08 -9.49 -3.11
CA THR A 201 -7.39 -9.03 -1.89
C THR A 201 -7.37 -7.51 -1.82
N THR A 202 -7.08 -6.88 -2.95
CA THR A 202 -7.01 -5.43 -3.07
C THR A 202 -8.38 -4.79 -2.84
N ILE A 203 -9.46 -5.31 -3.46
CA ILE A 203 -10.82 -4.75 -3.29
C ILE A 203 -11.31 -4.90 -1.84
N ARG A 204 -11.11 -6.09 -1.24
CA ARG A 204 -11.46 -6.36 0.17
C ARG A 204 -10.83 -5.34 1.11
N ALA A 205 -9.55 -5.05 0.93
CA ALA A 205 -8.82 -4.11 1.78
C ALA A 205 -9.05 -2.63 1.39
N SER A 206 -9.35 -2.34 0.12
CA SER A 206 -9.58 -0.97 -0.35
C SER A 206 -10.91 -0.42 0.12
N THR A 207 -11.93 -1.26 0.27
CA THR A 207 -13.29 -0.81 0.61
C THR A 207 -13.36 -0.11 1.97
N PRO A 208 -12.84 -0.68 3.08
CA PRO A 208 -12.77 0.04 4.35
C PRO A 208 -11.89 1.30 4.25
N MET A 209 -10.76 1.24 3.53
CA MET A 209 -9.88 2.40 3.38
C MET A 209 -10.53 3.56 2.62
N PHE A 210 -11.33 3.25 1.59
CA PHE A 210 -12.13 4.22 0.83
C PHE A 210 -13.17 4.89 1.74
N LEU A 211 -13.96 4.10 2.47
CA LEU A 211 -14.96 4.61 3.41
C LEU A 211 -14.35 5.44 4.55
N MET A 212 -13.19 5.02 5.06
CA MET A 212 -12.42 5.75 6.07
C MET A 212 -11.96 7.09 5.52
N SER A 213 -11.42 7.12 4.30
CA SER A 213 -10.92 8.33 3.66
C SER A 213 -12.01 9.37 3.48
N ARG A 214 -13.23 8.95 3.12
CA ARG A 214 -14.41 9.82 3.07
C ARG A 214 -14.66 10.54 4.40
N LYS A 215 -14.63 9.78 5.50
CA LYS A 215 -14.88 10.31 6.86
C LYS A 215 -13.73 11.21 7.33
N ILE A 216 -12.48 10.82 7.08
CA ILE A 216 -11.30 11.65 7.39
C ILE A 216 -11.39 12.99 6.66
N LYS A 217 -11.74 12.97 5.37
CA LYS A 217 -11.89 14.19 4.58
C LYS A 217 -12.97 15.12 5.13
N SER A 218 -14.11 14.57 5.59
CA SER A 218 -15.18 15.38 6.19
C SER A 218 -14.77 16.09 7.49
N LEU A 219 -13.69 15.63 8.15
CA LEU A 219 -13.10 16.28 9.32
C LEU A 219 -12.07 17.37 8.94
N GLY A 220 -11.90 17.67 7.64
CA GLY A 220 -10.99 18.70 7.15
C GLY A 220 -9.53 18.25 6.99
N VAL A 221 -9.21 16.99 7.29
CA VAL A 221 -7.87 16.42 7.12
C VAL A 221 -7.56 16.22 5.64
N LYS A 222 -6.34 16.60 5.22
CA LYS A 222 -5.92 16.55 3.81
C LYS A 222 -4.77 15.58 3.54
N MET A 223 -4.09 15.11 4.59
CA MET A 223 -2.99 14.17 4.48
C MET A 223 -3.01 13.16 5.63
N VAL A 224 -2.64 11.91 5.37
CA VAL A 224 -2.42 10.89 6.40
C VAL A 224 -1.12 10.14 6.16
N LEU A 225 -0.45 9.72 7.24
CA LEU A 225 0.60 8.72 7.15
C LEU A 225 0.04 7.32 7.37
N SER A 226 0.61 6.32 6.67
CA SER A 226 0.23 4.91 6.74
C SER A 226 1.45 4.00 6.88
N GLY A 227 1.23 2.78 7.37
CA GLY A 227 2.25 1.75 7.59
C GLY A 227 2.55 0.83 6.40
N GLU A 228 2.01 1.13 5.21
CA GLU A 228 2.21 0.30 4.01
C GLU A 228 3.68 0.15 3.61
N GLY A 229 4.05 -1.03 3.11
CA GLY A 229 5.42 -1.34 2.69
C GLY A 229 6.24 -2.09 3.72
N SER A 230 5.84 -2.06 5.00
CA SER A 230 6.58 -2.74 6.07
C SER A 230 6.65 -4.25 5.86
N ASP A 231 5.51 -4.88 5.56
CA ASP A 231 5.41 -6.34 5.38
C ASP A 231 6.25 -6.81 4.18
N GLU A 232 6.30 -6.04 3.09
CA GLU A 232 7.10 -6.34 1.90
C GLU A 232 8.60 -6.22 2.15
N ILE A 233 9.03 -5.24 2.95
CA ILE A 233 10.45 -4.99 3.25
C ILE A 233 11.00 -5.99 4.27
N PHE A 234 10.19 -6.36 5.27
CA PHE A 234 10.64 -7.14 6.42
C PHE A 234 10.14 -8.58 6.44
N GLY A 235 9.43 -9.04 5.40
CA GLY A 235 8.89 -10.39 5.34
C GLY A 235 7.78 -10.62 6.38
N GLY A 236 6.85 -9.68 6.49
CA GLY A 236 5.86 -9.65 7.57
C GLY A 236 4.60 -10.48 7.35
N TYR A 237 4.35 -10.96 6.13
CA TYR A 237 3.21 -11.84 5.85
C TYR A 237 3.41 -13.24 6.43
N LEU A 238 2.32 -13.86 6.91
CA LEU A 238 2.39 -15.17 7.58
C LEU A 238 2.98 -16.30 6.71
N TYR A 239 2.94 -16.18 5.38
CA TYR A 239 3.55 -17.18 4.51
C TYR A 239 5.09 -17.13 4.53
N PHE A 240 5.73 -16.03 4.96
CA PHE A 240 7.18 -15.97 5.14
C PHE A 240 7.68 -16.90 6.25
N HIS A 241 6.80 -17.38 7.14
CA HIS A 241 7.16 -18.46 8.07
C HIS A 241 7.55 -19.76 7.35
N LYS A 242 7.18 -19.90 6.07
CA LYS A 242 7.51 -21.04 5.21
C LYS A 242 8.68 -20.75 4.28
N ALA A 243 9.36 -19.61 4.41
CA ALA A 243 10.55 -19.31 3.61
C ALA A 243 11.63 -20.36 3.93
N PRO A 244 12.17 -21.07 2.93
CA PRO A 244 13.08 -22.20 3.15
C PRO A 244 14.46 -21.75 3.59
N ASN A 245 14.89 -20.55 3.20
CA ASN A 245 16.19 -19.97 3.51
C ASN A 245 16.18 -18.45 3.26
N LYS A 246 17.25 -17.79 3.69
CA LYS A 246 17.41 -16.33 3.58
C LYS A 246 17.42 -15.79 2.14
N LYS A 247 17.88 -16.59 1.18
CA LYS A 247 17.91 -16.21 -0.24
C LYS A 247 16.49 -16.07 -0.78
N GLU A 248 15.67 -17.10 -0.61
CA GLU A 248 14.28 -17.13 -1.05
C GLU A 248 13.43 -16.06 -0.34
N LEU A 249 13.71 -15.79 0.95
CA LEU A 249 13.11 -14.65 1.66
C LEU A 249 13.46 -13.32 0.98
N HIS A 250 14.74 -13.08 0.68
CA HIS A 250 15.18 -11.83 0.06
C HIS A 250 14.61 -11.65 -1.35
N GLU A 251 14.70 -12.66 -2.20
CA GLU A 251 14.16 -12.64 -3.56
C GLU A 251 12.65 -12.34 -3.53
N GLU A 252 11.91 -12.96 -2.60
CA GLU A 252 10.48 -12.69 -2.42
C GLU A 252 10.20 -11.26 -1.92
N THR A 253 10.96 -10.73 -0.95
CA THR A 253 10.81 -9.33 -0.51
C THR A 253 11.13 -8.35 -1.64
N CYS A 254 12.17 -8.59 -2.43
CA CYS A 254 12.50 -7.79 -3.61
C CYS A 254 11.38 -7.83 -4.64
N ARG A 255 10.85 -9.02 -4.95
CA ARG A 255 9.71 -9.20 -5.87
C ARG A 255 8.46 -8.47 -5.37
N LYS A 256 8.17 -8.54 -4.08
CA LYS A 256 7.06 -7.82 -3.44
C LYS A 256 7.21 -6.31 -3.56
N ILE A 257 8.38 -5.75 -3.22
CA ILE A 257 8.65 -4.32 -3.36
C ILE A 257 8.50 -3.86 -4.82
N LYS A 258 9.00 -4.65 -5.79
CA LYS A 258 8.85 -4.36 -7.23
C LYS A 258 7.39 -4.33 -7.68
N ALA A 259 6.52 -5.11 -7.04
CA ALA A 259 5.11 -5.24 -7.40
C ALA A 259 4.17 -4.34 -6.59
N LEU A 260 4.65 -3.64 -5.55
CA LEU A 260 3.84 -2.79 -4.67
C LEU A 260 2.93 -1.81 -5.42
N HIS A 261 3.41 -1.28 -6.55
CA HIS A 261 2.67 -0.33 -7.39
C HIS A 261 1.38 -0.90 -8.01
N LEU A 262 1.21 -2.21 -8.01
CA LEU A 262 0.01 -2.93 -8.51
C LEU A 262 -0.94 -3.32 -7.38
N TYR A 263 -0.51 -3.24 -6.12
CA TYR A 263 -1.23 -3.75 -4.95
C TYR A 263 -1.37 -2.65 -3.88
N ASP A 264 -0.55 -2.68 -2.84
CA ASP A 264 -0.72 -1.85 -1.65
C ASP A 264 -0.53 -0.35 -1.92
N CYS A 265 0.42 0.04 -2.80
CA CYS A 265 0.52 1.44 -3.22
C CYS A 265 -0.69 1.87 -4.05
N LEU A 266 -1.21 0.98 -4.90
CA LEU A 266 -2.40 1.26 -5.72
C LEU A 266 -3.60 1.54 -4.82
N ARG A 267 -3.86 0.64 -3.87
CA ARG A 267 -4.91 0.78 -2.86
C ARG A 267 -4.73 2.03 -2.03
N ALA A 268 -3.57 2.18 -1.38
CA ALA A 268 -3.33 3.27 -0.44
C ALA A 268 -3.47 4.64 -1.10
N ASN A 269 -2.95 4.79 -2.32
CA ASN A 269 -3.05 6.05 -3.05
C ASN A 269 -4.47 6.29 -3.58
N LYS A 270 -5.09 5.35 -4.30
CA LYS A 270 -6.37 5.60 -4.97
C LYS A 270 -7.56 5.60 -4.03
N ALA A 271 -7.58 4.75 -3.01
CA ALA A 271 -8.65 4.73 -2.02
C ALA A 271 -8.73 6.06 -1.25
N THR A 272 -7.58 6.66 -0.95
CA THR A 272 -7.49 7.96 -0.26
C THR A 272 -7.73 9.13 -1.23
N SER A 273 -7.15 9.08 -2.43
CA SER A 273 -7.30 10.12 -3.45
C SER A 273 -8.73 10.25 -3.99
N ALA A 274 -9.53 9.19 -3.93
CA ALA A 274 -10.96 9.23 -4.26
C ALA A 274 -11.73 10.30 -3.46
N TRP A 275 -11.25 10.64 -2.27
CA TRP A 275 -11.82 11.67 -1.40
C TRP A 275 -10.90 12.88 -1.23
N GLY A 276 -9.89 13.04 -2.09
CA GLY A 276 -8.92 14.13 -2.02
C GLY A 276 -8.10 14.13 -0.72
N LEU A 277 -7.74 12.94 -0.23
CA LEU A 277 -6.87 12.71 0.91
C LEU A 277 -5.52 12.16 0.42
N GLU A 278 -4.41 12.81 0.76
CA GLU A 278 -3.07 12.33 0.41
C GLU A 278 -2.57 11.27 1.41
N ALA A 279 -2.14 10.11 0.94
CA ALA A 279 -1.48 9.10 1.76
C ALA A 279 0.05 9.15 1.64
N ARG A 280 0.76 9.18 2.76
CA ARG A 280 2.23 9.09 2.84
C ARG A 280 2.66 7.79 3.50
N VAL A 281 3.72 7.18 2.97
CA VAL A 281 4.16 5.84 3.35
C VAL A 281 5.65 5.85 3.73
N PRO A 282 5.99 6.09 5.02
CA PRO A 282 7.37 6.20 5.49
C PRO A 282 8.24 4.97 5.26
N PHE A 283 7.67 3.76 5.36
CA PHE A 283 8.38 2.52 5.06
C PHE A 283 8.91 2.48 3.63
N LEU A 284 8.27 3.17 2.69
CA LEU A 284 8.69 3.21 1.29
C LEU A 284 9.67 4.34 0.97
N ASP A 285 10.31 4.92 1.99
CA ASP A 285 11.39 5.86 1.80
C ASP A 285 12.62 5.22 1.15
N LYS A 286 13.17 5.84 0.11
CA LYS A 286 14.32 5.26 -0.61
C LYS A 286 15.51 5.00 0.32
N SER A 287 15.82 5.91 1.24
CA SER A 287 16.93 5.74 2.16
C SER A 287 16.65 4.63 3.16
N PHE A 288 15.43 4.58 3.70
CA PHE A 288 15.02 3.52 4.62
C PHE A 288 14.97 2.14 3.95
N ILE A 289 14.37 2.02 2.75
CA ILE A 289 14.38 0.78 1.97
C ILE A 289 15.82 0.33 1.75
N ASN A 290 16.74 1.23 1.37
CA ASN A 290 18.13 0.84 1.15
C ASN A 290 18.78 0.29 2.42
N VAL A 291 18.58 0.93 3.58
CA VAL A 291 19.08 0.40 4.87
C VAL A 291 18.44 -0.97 5.18
N ALA A 292 17.12 -1.06 5.11
CA ALA A 292 16.40 -2.27 5.48
C ALA A 292 16.68 -3.44 4.52
N MET A 293 16.87 -3.17 3.23
CA MET A 293 17.11 -4.19 2.20
C MET A 293 18.58 -4.56 2.05
N ASP A 294 19.51 -3.83 2.68
CA ASP A 294 20.93 -4.16 2.72
C ASP A 294 21.30 -5.08 3.90
N LEU A 295 20.41 -5.26 4.88
CA LEU A 295 20.60 -6.22 5.97
C LEU A 295 20.77 -7.65 5.44
N ASP A 296 21.67 -8.45 6.03
CA ASP A 296 21.74 -9.89 5.80
C ASP A 296 20.34 -10.50 6.03
N PRO A 297 19.69 -11.08 5.02
CA PRO A 297 18.31 -11.55 5.16
C PRO A 297 18.14 -12.63 6.23
N GLU A 298 19.23 -13.26 6.70
CA GLU A 298 19.23 -14.17 7.85
C GLU A 298 18.65 -13.51 9.12
N CYS A 299 18.87 -12.21 9.31
CA CYS A 299 18.29 -11.51 10.47
C CYS A 299 16.76 -11.35 10.37
N LYS A 300 16.21 -11.33 9.15
CA LYS A 300 14.77 -11.25 8.87
C LYS A 300 14.08 -12.62 8.92
N MET A 301 14.85 -13.71 8.88
CA MET A 301 14.30 -15.06 8.97
C MET A 301 13.55 -15.26 10.27
N ILE A 302 12.37 -15.85 10.16
CA ILE A 302 11.53 -16.17 11.31
C ILE A 302 12.09 -17.43 11.96
N ARG A 303 12.55 -17.31 13.21
CA ARG A 303 13.28 -18.34 13.95
C ARG A 303 12.67 -18.50 15.34
N ARG A 304 11.70 -19.40 15.46
CA ARG A 304 10.98 -19.67 16.72
C ARG A 304 11.91 -20.14 17.84
N ASP A 305 12.95 -20.88 17.49
CA ASP A 305 14.01 -21.33 18.40
C ASP A 305 14.80 -20.18 19.02
N LEU A 306 14.85 -19.03 18.35
CA LEU A 306 15.48 -17.79 18.83
C LEU A 306 14.46 -16.75 19.31
N GLY A 307 13.17 -17.12 19.42
CA GLY A 307 12.09 -16.19 19.75
C GLY A 307 11.82 -15.12 18.68
N ARG A 308 12.33 -15.29 17.45
CA ARG A 308 12.13 -14.35 16.36
C ARG A 308 10.83 -14.65 15.63
N ILE A 309 9.92 -13.68 15.66
CA ILE A 309 8.66 -13.66 14.89
C ILE A 309 8.81 -12.82 13.62
N GLU A 310 7.76 -12.74 12.80
CA GLU A 310 7.75 -11.88 11.62
C GLU A 310 8.12 -10.43 11.97
N LYS A 311 8.97 -9.82 11.15
CA LYS A 311 9.48 -8.46 11.36
C LYS A 311 10.23 -8.27 12.68
N TRP A 312 10.82 -9.32 13.25
CA TRP A 312 11.57 -9.23 14.52
C TRP A 312 12.62 -8.12 14.53
N VAL A 313 13.36 -7.91 13.45
CA VAL A 313 14.36 -6.83 13.35
C VAL A 313 13.75 -5.44 13.49
N LEU A 314 12.52 -5.23 13.02
CA LEU A 314 11.82 -3.97 13.19
C LEU A 314 11.30 -3.85 14.64
N ARG A 315 10.69 -4.90 15.18
CA ARG A 315 10.19 -4.93 16.56
C ARG A 315 11.30 -4.64 17.56
N ASN A 316 12.42 -5.34 17.42
CA ASN A 316 13.58 -5.22 18.29
C ASN A 316 14.25 -3.84 18.17
N ALA A 317 14.31 -3.23 16.98
CA ALA A 317 14.84 -1.87 16.82
C ALA A 317 14.06 -0.81 17.63
N PHE A 318 12.76 -1.05 17.86
CA PHE A 318 11.86 -0.16 18.61
C PHE A 318 11.56 -0.63 20.05
N ASP A 319 12.22 -1.70 20.51
CA ASP A 319 12.12 -2.21 21.89
C ASP A 319 13.10 -1.45 22.80
N ASP A 320 12.74 -0.21 23.11
CA ASP A 320 13.52 0.70 23.95
C ASP A 320 12.95 0.71 25.37
N GLU A 321 13.71 0.18 26.34
CA GLU A 321 13.26 0.07 27.75
C GLU A 321 13.22 1.43 28.47
N GLU A 322 14.07 2.38 28.07
CA GLU A 322 14.14 3.70 28.71
C GLU A 322 13.07 4.65 28.17
N LYS A 323 12.83 4.59 26.86
CA LYS A 323 11.81 5.37 26.17
C LYS A 323 11.03 4.45 25.25
N PRO A 324 10.04 3.69 25.75
CA PRO A 324 9.30 2.73 24.94
C PRO A 324 8.45 3.40 23.86
N TYR A 325 8.51 2.88 22.63
CA TYR A 325 7.70 3.40 21.51
C TYR A 325 6.26 2.90 21.58
N LEU A 326 6.07 1.68 22.07
CA LEU A 326 4.80 0.99 22.15
C LEU A 326 4.78 0.09 23.39
N PRO A 327 3.59 -0.29 23.89
CA PRO A 327 3.48 -1.38 24.86
C PRO A 327 4.07 -2.67 24.30
N LYS A 328 4.81 -3.44 25.11
CA LYS A 328 5.49 -4.67 24.65
C LYS A 328 4.56 -5.67 23.96
N HIS A 329 3.35 -5.85 24.47
CA HIS A 329 2.40 -6.80 23.88
C HIS A 329 1.85 -6.33 22.53
N ILE A 330 1.85 -5.01 22.23
CA ILE A 330 1.58 -4.48 20.89
C ILE A 330 2.83 -4.66 20.01
N LEU A 331 4.00 -4.29 20.52
CA LEU A 331 5.27 -4.36 19.79
C LEU A 331 5.59 -5.79 19.34
N TYR A 332 5.21 -6.80 20.11
CA TYR A 332 5.38 -8.22 19.79
C TYR A 332 4.07 -8.95 19.44
N ARG A 333 2.99 -8.20 19.15
CA ARG A 333 1.73 -8.79 18.66
C ARG A 333 1.95 -9.46 17.31
N GLN A 334 1.46 -10.69 17.15
CA GLN A 334 1.46 -11.37 15.86
C GLN A 334 0.67 -10.60 14.80
N LYS A 335 1.12 -10.67 13.54
CA LYS A 335 0.46 -10.04 12.39
C LYS A 335 -0.99 -10.50 12.21
N GLU A 336 -1.90 -9.53 12.16
CA GLU A 336 -3.26 -9.65 11.66
C GLU A 336 -3.35 -9.01 10.26
N GLN A 337 -4.03 -9.65 9.30
CA GLN A 337 -4.27 -9.06 7.98
C GLN A 337 -5.36 -8.00 8.06
N PHE A 338 -5.24 -6.92 7.27
CA PHE A 338 -6.16 -5.79 7.35
C PHE A 338 -7.62 -6.21 7.08
N SER A 339 -7.86 -7.09 6.09
CA SER A 339 -9.21 -7.57 5.77
C SER A 339 -9.86 -8.42 6.87
N ASP A 340 -9.04 -9.07 7.71
CA ASP A 340 -9.52 -9.90 8.82
C ASP A 340 -9.71 -9.03 10.08
N GLY A 341 -8.77 -8.09 10.32
CA GLY A 341 -8.78 -7.15 11.43
C GLY A 341 -9.95 -6.16 11.43
N VAL A 342 -10.47 -5.80 10.25
CA VAL A 342 -11.68 -4.96 10.12
C VAL A 342 -12.97 -5.67 10.57
N GLY A 343 -12.95 -7.01 10.71
CA GLY A 343 -14.05 -7.81 11.24
C GLY A 343 -14.46 -8.96 10.31
N TYR A 344 -14.54 -10.17 10.85
CA TYR A 344 -14.74 -11.41 10.09
C TYR A 344 -16.00 -11.43 9.20
N SER A 345 -17.10 -10.81 9.66
CA SER A 345 -18.34 -10.75 8.87
C SER A 345 -18.23 -9.90 7.60
N TRP A 346 -17.16 -9.11 7.43
CA TRP A 346 -16.91 -8.39 6.18
C TRP A 346 -16.66 -9.35 5.03
N ILE A 347 -15.71 -10.26 5.19
CA ILE A 347 -15.33 -11.22 4.14
C ILE A 347 -16.48 -12.18 3.86
N ASP A 348 -17.19 -12.63 4.90
CA ASP A 348 -18.32 -13.54 4.70
C ASP A 348 -19.48 -12.83 3.99
N GLY A 349 -19.77 -11.57 4.35
CA GLY A 349 -20.75 -10.75 3.61
C GLY A 349 -20.41 -10.56 2.14
N LEU A 350 -19.13 -10.38 1.80
CA LEU A 350 -18.67 -10.30 0.41
C LEU A 350 -18.87 -11.61 -0.36
N LYS A 351 -18.57 -12.74 0.26
CA LYS A 351 -18.80 -14.07 -0.35
C LYS A 351 -20.29 -14.31 -0.57
N ASP A 352 -21.12 -13.99 0.42
CA ASP A 352 -22.58 -14.17 0.34
C ASP A 352 -23.17 -13.29 -0.76
N HIS A 353 -22.75 -12.02 -0.85
CA HIS A 353 -23.14 -11.12 -1.93
C HIS A 353 -22.75 -11.67 -3.30
N ALA A 354 -21.51 -12.14 -3.46
CA ALA A 354 -21.05 -12.74 -4.70
C ALA A 354 -21.81 -14.03 -5.05
N ASN A 355 -22.13 -14.88 -4.06
CA ASN A 355 -22.90 -16.10 -4.24
C ASN A 355 -24.33 -15.82 -4.73
N ALA A 356 -24.93 -14.71 -4.30
CA ALA A 356 -26.25 -14.29 -4.75
C ALA A 356 -26.27 -13.77 -6.20
N HIS A 357 -25.13 -13.26 -6.71
CA HIS A 357 -25.05 -12.63 -8.03
C HIS A 357 -24.35 -13.49 -9.10
N VAL A 358 -23.57 -14.50 -8.70
CA VAL A 358 -22.82 -15.35 -9.63
C VAL A 358 -23.29 -16.80 -9.51
N SER A 359 -23.93 -17.29 -10.59
CA SER A 359 -24.40 -18.67 -10.67
C SER A 359 -23.26 -19.67 -10.94
N ASP A 360 -23.49 -20.94 -10.66
CA ASP A 360 -22.52 -22.01 -10.97
C ASP A 360 -22.31 -22.14 -12.49
N SER A 361 -23.35 -21.90 -13.29
CA SER A 361 -23.25 -21.87 -14.75
C SER A 361 -22.31 -20.76 -15.25
N MET A 362 -22.35 -19.57 -14.64
CA MET A 362 -21.40 -18.50 -14.95
C MET A 362 -19.97 -18.93 -14.63
N MET A 363 -19.74 -19.60 -13.49
CA MET A 363 -18.42 -20.11 -13.11
C MET A 363 -17.90 -21.20 -14.06
N THR A 364 -18.75 -22.15 -14.49
CA THR A 364 -18.37 -23.18 -15.46
C THR A 364 -17.94 -22.57 -16.80
N ASN A 365 -18.54 -21.44 -17.20
CA ASN A 365 -18.24 -20.75 -18.44
C ASN A 365 -17.25 -19.59 -18.28
N ALA A 366 -16.62 -19.43 -17.11
CA ALA A 366 -15.79 -18.27 -16.80
C ALA A 366 -14.61 -18.10 -17.75
N SER A 367 -13.98 -19.18 -18.21
CA SER A 367 -12.86 -19.12 -19.16
C SER A 367 -13.28 -18.70 -20.57
N PHE A 368 -14.53 -18.93 -20.94
CA PHE A 368 -15.09 -18.48 -22.21
C PHE A 368 -15.40 -16.99 -22.18
N VAL A 369 -15.98 -16.50 -21.07
CA VAL A 369 -16.32 -15.08 -20.88
C VAL A 369 -15.07 -14.24 -20.61
N TYR A 370 -14.17 -14.73 -19.76
CA TYR A 370 -12.94 -14.06 -19.33
C TYR A 370 -11.73 -14.97 -19.59
N PRO A 371 -11.24 -15.06 -20.84
CA PRO A 371 -10.10 -15.91 -21.17
C PRO A 371 -8.79 -15.44 -20.51
N ASP A 372 -8.62 -14.13 -20.33
CA ASP A 372 -7.48 -13.54 -19.64
C ASP A 372 -7.76 -13.38 -18.15
N ASN A 373 -6.89 -13.94 -17.31
CA ASN A 373 -7.05 -13.95 -15.84
C ASN A 373 -8.44 -14.44 -15.41
N THR A 374 -8.81 -15.63 -15.90
CA THR A 374 -10.11 -16.25 -15.61
C THR A 374 -10.39 -16.28 -14.10
N PRO A 375 -11.53 -15.73 -13.63
CA PRO A 375 -11.87 -15.78 -12.22
C PRO A 375 -12.12 -17.21 -11.77
N THR A 376 -11.48 -17.60 -10.67
CA THR A 376 -11.56 -18.96 -10.09
C THR A 376 -12.53 -19.06 -8.91
N THR A 377 -13.11 -17.94 -8.48
CA THR A 377 -14.13 -17.87 -7.43
C THR A 377 -15.27 -16.96 -7.86
N LYS A 378 -16.45 -17.14 -7.26
CA LYS A 378 -17.62 -16.30 -7.52
C LYS A 378 -17.37 -14.83 -7.19
N GLU A 379 -16.62 -14.56 -6.11
CA GLU A 379 -16.23 -13.21 -5.72
C GLU A 379 -15.30 -12.55 -6.74
N ALA A 380 -14.28 -13.28 -7.23
CA ALA A 380 -13.43 -12.79 -8.31
C ALA A 380 -14.23 -12.52 -9.59
N TYR A 381 -15.22 -13.38 -9.89
CA TYR A 381 -16.09 -13.21 -11.05
C TYR A 381 -16.96 -11.95 -10.92
N TYR A 382 -17.55 -11.73 -9.74
CA TYR A 382 -18.35 -10.54 -9.47
C TYR A 382 -17.52 -9.26 -9.65
N TYR A 383 -16.34 -9.19 -9.04
CA TYR A 383 -15.45 -8.04 -9.19
C TYR A 383 -15.00 -7.83 -10.63
N ARG A 384 -14.67 -8.92 -11.35
CA ARG A 384 -14.32 -8.84 -12.77
C ARG A 384 -15.48 -8.28 -13.60
N THR A 385 -16.71 -8.69 -13.30
CA THR A 385 -17.91 -8.21 -14.01
C THR A 385 -18.12 -6.71 -13.79
N VAL A 386 -17.97 -6.23 -12.55
CA VAL A 386 -18.05 -4.80 -12.24
C VAL A 386 -16.89 -4.02 -12.88
N PHE A 387 -15.68 -4.57 -12.89
CA PHE A 387 -14.54 -3.95 -13.54
C PHE A 387 -14.76 -3.75 -15.05
N GLU A 388 -15.24 -4.77 -15.76
CA GLU A 388 -15.49 -4.73 -17.20
C GLU A 388 -16.65 -3.78 -17.57
N LYS A 389 -17.59 -3.53 -16.64
CA LYS A 389 -18.63 -2.49 -16.81
C LYS A 389 -18.02 -1.10 -16.98
N PHE A 390 -16.94 -0.80 -16.24
CA PHE A 390 -16.25 0.50 -16.32
C PHE A 390 -15.09 0.52 -17.31
N TYR A 391 -14.45 -0.63 -17.55
CA TYR A 391 -13.18 -0.72 -18.29
C TYR A 391 -13.19 -1.79 -19.41
N PRO A 392 -14.16 -1.76 -20.35
CA PRO A 392 -14.36 -2.82 -21.35
C PRO A 392 -13.22 -2.96 -22.38
N LYS A 393 -12.40 -1.91 -22.54
CA LYS A 393 -11.25 -1.91 -23.47
C LYS A 393 -9.97 -2.47 -22.86
N VAL A 394 -9.96 -2.85 -21.57
CA VAL A 394 -8.78 -3.45 -20.91
C VAL A 394 -8.66 -4.92 -21.31
N GLN A 395 -8.48 -5.19 -22.60
CA GLN A 395 -8.40 -6.55 -23.13
C GLN A 395 -7.08 -7.25 -22.79
N LYS A 396 -6.09 -6.54 -22.26
CA LYS A 396 -4.83 -7.11 -21.77
C LYS A 396 -4.40 -6.37 -20.51
N PRO A 397 -4.89 -6.75 -19.31
CA PRO A 397 -4.23 -6.31 -18.10
C PRO A 397 -2.73 -6.63 -18.25
N GLN A 398 -1.86 -5.63 -18.02
CA GLN A 398 -0.44 -5.87 -17.83
C GLN A 398 -0.35 -7.06 -16.91
N ARG A 399 0.23 -8.18 -17.39
CA ARG A 399 0.33 -9.44 -16.64
C ARG A 399 0.66 -9.09 -15.19
N ALA A 400 -0.35 -9.07 -14.33
CA ALA A 400 -0.14 -9.18 -12.91
C ALA A 400 0.52 -10.54 -12.87
N PHE A 401 1.83 -10.56 -12.62
CA PHE A 401 2.52 -11.82 -12.40
C PHE A 401 1.67 -12.54 -11.39
N ASN A 402 1.02 -13.62 -11.81
CA ASN A 402 0.21 -14.43 -10.94
C ASN A 402 1.11 -14.66 -9.73
N LEU A 403 0.73 -14.07 -8.60
CA LEU A 403 1.35 -14.31 -7.33
C LEU A 403 0.86 -15.70 -6.94
N VAL A 404 1.26 -16.70 -7.73
CA VAL A 404 1.31 -18.08 -7.28
C VAL A 404 2.29 -18.01 -6.14
N VAL A 405 1.72 -17.98 -4.94
CA VAL A 405 2.45 -18.21 -3.69
C VAL A 405 3.28 -19.47 -3.94
N ILE A 406 4.58 -19.31 -4.17
CA ILE A 406 5.51 -20.42 -4.43
C ILE A 406 5.60 -21.33 -3.19
N PHE A 407 5.12 -20.88 -2.03
CA PHE A 407 4.98 -21.68 -0.81
C PHE A 407 3.61 -22.37 -0.70
N ARG A 408 3.18 -23.08 -1.75
CA ARG A 408 2.22 -24.18 -1.63
C ARG A 408 2.95 -25.51 -1.75
N ARG A 409 3.53 -25.95 -0.63
CA ARG A 409 3.42 -27.33 -0.13
C ARG A 409 3.18 -27.29 1.37
#